data_AF-A0A2E2RTM1-F1
#
_entry.id   AF-A0A2E2RTM1-F1
#
_cell.length_a   1.000
_cell.length_b   1.000
_cell.length_c   1.000
_cell.angle_alpha   90.00
_cell.angle_beta   90.00
_cell.angle_gamma   90.00
#
_symmetry.space_group_name_H-M   'P 1'
#
loop_
_entity.id
_entity.type
_entity.pdbx_description
1 polymer ?
#
loop_
_entity_poly.entity_id
_entity_poly.type
_entity_poly.pdbx_seq_one_letter_code
_entity_poly.pdbx_strand_id
1 'polypeptide(L)' 'MAEKVSPHRFPWETAIAFGFAVMRLSPAEFWAMTPMELGAAMRAFGHGVHAPPDRGELQSLMQAYPDCSPDLTGIGKMRS' A
#
# COMPACT_ATOMS: atom_id res chain seq x y z
N MET A 1 -6.37 9.64 12.28
CA MET A 1 -7.35 8.58 12.62
C MET A 1 -6.90 7.31 11.93
N ALA A 2 -6.48 6.29 12.68
CA ALA A 2 -6.08 5.01 12.10
C ALA A 2 -7.33 4.29 11.60
N GLU A 3 -7.45 4.14 10.28
CA GLU A 3 -8.53 3.37 9.67
C GLU A 3 -8.46 1.93 10.19
N LYS A 4 -9.54 1.49 10.84
CA LYS A 4 -9.77 0.09 11.19
C LYS A 4 -9.76 -0.70 9.88
N VAL A 5 -8.72 -1.49 9.64
CA VAL A 5 -8.73 -2.49 8.56
C VAL A 5 -9.80 -3.52 8.91
N SER A 6 -11.01 -3.25 8.45
CA SER A 6 -12.12 -4.20 8.45
C SER A 6 -11.74 -5.32 7.48
N PRO A 7 -12.18 -6.58 7.69
CA PRO A 7 -11.89 -7.66 6.74
C PRO A 7 -12.48 -7.27 5.39
N HIS A 8 -11.63 -6.76 4.50
CA HIS A 8 -12.06 -6.31 3.19
C HIS A 8 -12.45 -7.55 2.40
N ARG A 9 -13.74 -7.63 2.05
CA ARG A 9 -14.20 -8.56 1.02
C ARG A 9 -13.35 -8.34 -0.23
N PHE A 10 -13.02 -9.43 -0.91
CA PHE A 10 -12.23 -9.37 -2.12
C PHE A 10 -12.86 -8.37 -3.12
N PRO A 11 -12.06 -7.46 -3.72
CA PRO A 11 -12.59 -6.37 -4.55
C PRO A 11 -12.95 -6.88 -5.96
N TRP A 12 -14.08 -7.60 -6.05
CA TRP A 12 -14.55 -8.24 -7.28
C TRP A 12 -14.73 -7.26 -8.45
N GLU A 13 -15.29 -6.08 -8.18
CA GLU A 13 -15.55 -5.06 -9.21
C GLU A 13 -14.25 -4.63 -9.89
N THR A 14 -13.22 -4.32 -9.10
CA THR A 14 -11.89 -3.93 -9.60
C THR A 14 -11.22 -5.06 -10.37
N ALA A 15 -11.27 -6.28 -9.85
CA ALA A 15 -10.68 -7.45 -10.49
C ALA A 15 -11.29 -7.74 -11.86
N ILE A 16 -12.63 -7.70 -11.96
CA ILE A 16 -13.37 -7.95 -13.20
C ILE A 16 -13.15 -6.83 -14.20
N ALA A 17 -13.20 -5.56 -13.74
CA ALA A 17 -12.93 -4.41 -14.60
C ALA A 17 -11.51 -4.47 -15.19
N PHE A 18 -10.51 -4.83 -14.38
CA PHE A 18 -9.14 -5.00 -14.85
C PHE A 18 -9.01 -6.12 -15.88
N GLY A 19 -9.58 -7.30 -15.60
CA GLY A 19 -9.53 -8.46 -16.51
C GLY A 19 -10.17 -8.19 -17.87
N PHE A 20 -11.38 -7.60 -17.90
CA PHE A 20 -12.13 -7.41 -19.14
C PHE A 20 -11.82 -6.11 -19.87
N ALA A 21 -11.62 -5.00 -19.15
CA ALA A 21 -11.42 -3.70 -19.80
C ALA A 21 -9.94 -3.41 -20.07
N VAL A 22 -9.03 -3.75 -19.15
CA VAL A 22 -7.60 -3.44 -19.27
C VAL A 22 -6.85 -4.54 -20.02
N MET A 23 -6.99 -5.79 -19.56
CA MET A 23 -6.30 -6.92 -20.17
C MET A 23 -7.03 -7.48 -21.40
N ARG A 24 -8.30 -7.12 -21.61
CA ARG A 24 -9.16 -7.59 -22.71
C ARG A 24 -9.30 -9.10 -22.80
N LEU A 25 -9.27 -9.78 -21.65
CA LEU A 25 -9.47 -11.22 -21.56
C LEU A 25 -10.92 -11.58 -21.91
N SER A 26 -11.11 -12.72 -22.55
CA SER A 26 -12.43 -13.34 -22.58
C SER A 26 -12.84 -13.82 -21.17
N PRO A 27 -14.14 -13.98 -20.91
CA PRO A 27 -14.61 -14.54 -19.64
C PRO A 27 -13.96 -15.88 -19.29
N ALA A 28 -13.73 -16.75 -20.28
CA ALA A 28 -13.11 -18.05 -20.07
C ALA A 28 -11.65 -17.92 -19.61
N GLU A 29 -10.86 -17.05 -20.24
CA GLU A 29 -9.46 -16.82 -19.87
C GLU A 29 -9.34 -16.19 -18.48
N PHE A 30 -10.23 -15.25 -18.13
CA PHE A 30 -10.25 -14.64 -16.81
C PHE A 30 -10.57 -15.65 -15.71
N TRP A 31 -11.55 -16.53 -15.90
CA TRP A 31 -11.92 -17.53 -14.91
C TRP A 31 -10.96 -18.73 -14.85
N ALA A 32 -10.19 -18.97 -15.90
CA ALA A 32 -9.10 -19.96 -15.89
C ALA A 32 -7.85 -19.45 -15.16
N MET A 33 -7.68 -18.13 -15.07
CA MET A 33 -6.54 -17.49 -14.40
C MET A 33 -6.62 -17.67 -12.87
N THR A 34 -5.46 -17.91 -12.26
CA THR A 34 -5.35 -18.00 -10.80
C THR A 34 -5.31 -16.60 -10.15
N PRO A 35 -5.75 -16.46 -8.88
CA PRO A 35 -5.65 -15.19 -8.17
C PRO A 35 -4.20 -14.66 -8.04
N MET A 36 -3.21 -15.54 -8.01
CA MET A 36 -1.79 -15.15 -7.97
C MET A 36 -1.35 -14.51 -9.30
N GLU A 37 -1.77 -15.08 -10.43
CA GLU A 37 -1.51 -14.52 -11.76
C GLU A 37 -2.22 -13.18 -11.94
N LEU A 38 -3.46 -13.05 -11.47
CA LEU A 38 -4.18 -11.78 -11.46
C LEU A 38 -3.43 -10.72 -10.63
N GLY A 39 -2.98 -11.07 -9.43
CA GLY A 39 -2.21 -10.15 -8.58
C GLY A 39 -0.83 -9.77 -9.14
N ALA A 40 -0.22 -10.65 -9.94
CA ALA A 40 1.02 -10.34 -10.67
C ALA A 40 0.74 -9.40 -11.84
N ALA A 41 -0.32 -9.65 -12.62
CA ALA A 41 -0.76 -8.80 -13.71
C ALA A 41 -1.11 -7.39 -13.21
N MET A 42 -1.91 -7.27 -12.14
CA MET A 42 -2.25 -5.97 -11.55
C MET A 42 -0.99 -5.16 -11.19
N ARG A 43 0.01 -5.78 -10.57
CA ARG A 43 1.29 -5.13 -10.26
C ARG A 43 2.06 -4.70 -11.51
N ALA A 44 2.07 -5.53 -12.55
CA ALA A 44 2.72 -5.20 -13.83
C ALA A 44 2.07 -3.97 -14.52
N PHE A 45 0.78 -3.75 -14.31
CA PHE A 45 0.04 -2.56 -14.79
C PHE A 45 0.05 -1.39 -13.79
N GLY A 46 0.85 -1.44 -12.73
CA GLY A 46 0.98 -0.36 -11.74
C GLY A 46 -0.14 -0.30 -10.70
N HIS A 47 -1.08 -1.24 -10.69
CA HIS A 47 -2.08 -1.33 -9.62
C HIS A 47 -1.47 -1.88 -8.33
N GLY A 48 -1.68 -1.17 -7.23
CA GLY A 48 -1.19 -1.57 -5.90
C GLY A 48 0.31 -1.38 -5.69
N VAL A 49 1.02 -0.80 -6.67
CA VAL A 49 2.40 -0.34 -6.48
C VAL A 49 2.32 1.12 -6.05
N HIS A 50 2.31 1.35 -4.73
CA HIS A 50 2.67 2.67 -4.24
C HIS A 50 4.12 2.92 -4.66
N ALA A 51 4.34 3.93 -5.49
CA ALA A 51 5.69 4.39 -5.76
C ALA A 51 6.36 4.70 -4.41
N PRO A 52 7.64 4.32 -4.21
CA PRO A 52 8.37 4.81 -3.04
C PRO A 52 8.28 6.35 -3.04
N PRO A 53 8.10 6.97 -1.86
CA PRO A 53 7.99 8.42 -1.77
C PRO A 53 9.22 9.07 -2.41
N ASP A 54 9.01 10.18 -3.11
CA ASP A 54 10.15 10.94 -3.60
C ASP A 54 10.93 11.57 -2.42
N ARG A 55 12.12 12.09 -2.71
CA ARG A 55 12.99 12.66 -1.68
C ARG A 55 12.32 13.81 -0.91
N GLY A 56 11.50 14.62 -1.57
CA GLY A 56 10.79 15.75 -0.96
C GLY A 56 9.63 15.30 -0.08
N GLU A 57 8.88 14.29 -0.51
CA GLU A 57 7.83 13.66 0.29
C GLU A 57 8.41 13.03 1.56
N LEU A 58 9.52 12.27 1.43
CA LEU A 58 10.22 11.71 2.58
C LEU A 58 10.71 12.81 3.53
N GLN A 59 11.30 13.89 3.01
CA GLN A 59 11.76 15.01 3.83
C GLN A 59 10.61 15.70 4.57
N SER A 60 9.45 15.85 3.93
CA SER A 60 8.24 16.42 4.54
C SER A 60 7.73 15.55 5.68
N LEU A 61 7.75 14.22 5.50
CA LEU A 61 7.39 13.27 6.55
C LEU A 61 8.35 13.33 7.75
N MET A 62 9.66 13.41 7.49
CA MET A 62 10.67 13.55 8.56
C MET A 62 10.49 14.83 9.39
N GLN A 63 10.05 15.92 8.76
CA GLN A 63 9.75 17.18 9.45
C GLN A 63 8.46 17.10 10.27
N ALA A 64 7.42 16.47 9.71
CA ALA A 64 6.13 16.31 10.37
C ALA A 64 6.18 15.34 11.56
N TYR A 65 7.06 14.33 11.50
CA TYR A 65 7.20 13.27 12.50
C TYR A 65 8.68 13.07 12.89
N PRO A 66 9.27 13.99 13.68
CA PRO A 66 10.67 13.87 14.09
C PRO A 66 10.86 12.72 15.09
N ASP A 67 11.87 11.88 14.85
CA ASP A 67 12.17 10.70 15.69
C ASP A 67 12.60 11.04 17.12
N CYS A 68 13.13 12.25 17.34
CA CYS A 68 13.51 12.75 18.66
C CYS A 68 12.39 13.60 19.26
N SER A 69 11.56 13.00 20.11
CA SER A 69 10.73 13.77 21.03
C SER A 69 11.60 14.38 22.13
N PRO A 70 11.49 15.69 22.43
CA PRO A 70 12.36 16.37 23.39
C PRO A 70 12.24 15.85 24.84
N ASP A 71 11.23 15.03 25.12
CA ASP A 71 10.96 14.51 26.47
C ASP A 71 11.68 13.17 26.79
N LEU A 72 12.26 12.50 25.79
CA LEU A 72 13.01 11.24 26.03
C LEU A 72 14.47 11.46 26.43
N THR A 73 14.94 12.71 26.54
CA THR A 73 16.29 13.03 27.03
C THR A 73 16.38 13.07 28.57
N GLY A 74 15.27 12.81 29.28
CA GLY A 74 15.18 12.86 30.75
C GLY A 74 15.62 11.61 31.52
N ILE A 75 16.06 10.53 30.86
CA ILE A 75 16.46 9.27 31.54
C ILE A 75 17.89 9.27 32.13
N GLY A 76 18.57 10.42 32.16
CA GLY A 76 20.01 10.49 32.45
C GLY A 76 20.47 11.45 33.55
N LYS A 77 19.58 12.07 34.34
CA LYS A 77 20.04 13.04 35.36
C LYS A 77 19.29 12.95 36.69
N MET A 78 19.48 11.84 37.40
CA MET A 78 19.22 11.80 38.85
C MET A 78 20.10 10.75 39.55
N ARG A 79 21.29 11.19 39.99
CA ARG A 79 21.94 10.87 41.28
C ARG A 79 23.38 11.38 41.30
N SER A 80 23.59 12.49 42.00
CA SER A 80 24.83 12.82 42.72
C SER A 80 24.42 13.20 44.13
#